data_AF-A0A8F5VT24-F1
#
_entry.id   AF-A0A8F5VT24-F1
#
_cell.length_a   1.000
_cell.length_b   1.000
_cell.length_c   1.000
_cell.angle_alpha   90.00
_cell.angle_beta   90.00
_cell.angle_gamma   90.00
#
_symmetry.space_group_name_H-M   'P 1'
#
loop_
_entity.id
_entity.type
_entity.pdbx_description
1 polymer ?
#
loop_
_entity_poly.entity_id
_entity_poly.type
_entity_poly.pdbx_seq_one_letter_code
_entity_poly.pdbx_strand_id
1 'polypeptide(L)' 'EDGSIRGFDQRGYDGKDFLTFDKDTMTFTAADAGAQVTKRKWEQEGTVAEQMKFYLENTCIEW' A
#
# COMPACT_ATOMS: atom_id res chain seq x y z
N GLU A 1 20.61 -6.75 12.79
CA GLU A 1 19.74 -6.39 11.65
C GLU A 1 20.31 -6.99 10.39
N ASP A 2 19.45 -7.55 9.54
CA ASP A 2 19.80 -8.19 8.27
C ASP A 2 19.85 -7.20 7.09
N GLY A 3 19.69 -5.90 7.35
CA GLY A 3 19.63 -4.85 6.32
C GLY A 3 18.32 -4.83 5.55
N SER A 4 17.29 -5.57 5.98
CA SER A 4 15.98 -5.56 5.33
C SER A 4 15.23 -4.25 5.56
N ILE A 5 14.75 -3.64 4.48
CA ILE A 5 13.87 -2.47 4.54
C ILE A 5 12.44 -2.94 4.82
N ARG A 6 11.87 -2.46 5.91
CA ARG A 6 10.49 -2.76 6.32
C ARG A 6 9.64 -1.50 6.21
N GLY A 7 8.42 -1.67 5.73
CA GLY A 7 7.45 -0.59 5.62
C GLY A 7 6.07 -1.16 5.28
N PHE A 8 5.02 -0.47 5.72
CA PHE A 8 3.64 -0.86 5.46
C PHE A 8 2.78 0.38 5.19
N ASP A 9 1.76 0.24 4.35
CA ASP A 9 0.67 1.20 4.20
C ASP A 9 -0.64 0.44 4.42
N GLN A 10 -1.38 0.85 5.44
CA GLN A 10 -2.68 0.31 5.79
C GLN A 10 -3.65 1.47 5.97
N ARG A 11 -4.80 1.36 5.30
CA ARG A 11 -5.84 2.39 5.27
C ARG A 11 -7.06 1.85 5.96
N GLY A 12 -7.59 2.65 6.88
CA GLY A 12 -8.88 2.43 7.52
C GLY A 12 -9.94 3.41 7.02
N TYR A 13 -11.18 2.96 7.00
CA TYR A 13 -12.37 3.77 6.73
C TYR A 13 -13.40 3.52 7.83
N ASP A 14 -13.91 4.59 8.45
CA ASP A 14 -14.81 4.50 9.62
C ASP A 14 -14.26 3.65 10.78
N GLY A 15 -12.94 3.71 11.01
CA GLY A 15 -12.26 2.97 12.06
C GLY A 15 -12.13 1.46 11.81
N LYS A 16 -12.45 1.00 10.59
CA LYS A 16 -12.28 -0.40 10.16
C LYS A 16 -11.22 -0.50 9.07
N ASP A 17 -10.57 -1.64 9.00
CA ASP A 17 -9.64 -1.95 7.91
C ASP A 17 -10.35 -1.80 6.56
N PHE A 18 -9.65 -1.23 5.59
CA PHE A 18 -10.20 -0.95 4.26
C PHE A 18 -9.26 -1.45 3.16
N LEU A 19 -8.00 -1.03 3.17
CA LEU A 19 -7.04 -1.39 2.13
C LEU A 19 -5.64 -1.57 2.72
N THR A 20 -4.93 -2.63 2.33
CA THR A 20 -3.52 -2.86 2.70
C THR A 20 -2.68 -2.97 1.44
N PHE A 21 -1.55 -2.26 1.39
CA PHE A 21 -0.60 -2.34 0.27
C PHE A 21 0.46 -3.41 0.51
N ASP A 22 0.69 -4.24 -0.51
CA ASP A 22 1.83 -5.15 -0.58
C ASP A 22 2.84 -4.61 -1.60
N LYS A 23 3.95 -4.08 -1.10
CA LYS A 23 5.02 -3.46 -1.89
C LYS A 23 5.86 -4.46 -2.69
N ASP A 24 5.82 -5.74 -2.33
CA ASP A 24 6.62 -6.77 -2.99
C ASP A 24 5.88 -7.28 -4.23
N THR A 25 4.55 -7.44 -4.13
CA THR A 25 3.69 -7.80 -5.27
C THR A 25 3.15 -6.59 -6.04
N MET A 26 3.27 -5.38 -5.50
CA MET A 26 2.68 -4.15 -6.05
C MET A 26 1.15 -4.23 -6.16
N THR A 27 0.51 -4.92 -5.21
CA THR A 27 -0.94 -5.13 -5.19
C THR A 27 -1.56 -4.65 -3.90
N PHE A 28 -2.90 -4.56 -3.89
CA PHE A 28 -3.65 -4.17 -2.71
C PHE A 28 -4.57 -5.29 -2.24
N THR A 29 -4.68 -5.45 -0.93
CA THR A 29 -5.69 -6.30 -0.29
C THR A 29 -6.84 -5.43 0.19
N ALA A 30 -8.03 -5.65 -0.36
CA ALA A 30 -9.26 -4.99 0.05
C ALA A 30 -9.91 -5.77 1.20
N ALA A 31 -10.21 -5.09 2.30
CA ALA A 31 -10.79 -5.70 3.49
C ALA A 31 -12.30 -5.96 3.35
N ASP A 32 -13.00 -5.18 2.51
CA ASP A 32 -14.42 -5.35 2.22
C ASP A 32 -14.75 -5.15 0.73
N ALA A 33 -16.03 -5.33 0.37
CA ALA A 33 -16.50 -5.18 -1.00
C ALA A 33 -16.45 -3.72 -1.51
N GLY A 34 -16.56 -2.72 -0.63
CA GLY A 34 -16.44 -1.30 -0.98
C GLY A 34 -15.01 -0.94 -1.37
N ALA A 35 -14.02 -1.50 -0.67
CA ALA A 35 -12.59 -1.31 -0.95
C ALA A 35 -12.15 -1.89 -2.31
N GLN A 36 -12.91 -2.84 -2.88
CA GLN A 36 -12.59 -3.43 -4.19
C GLN A 36 -12.59 -2.40 -5.32
N VAL A 37 -13.41 -1.35 -5.22
CA VAL A 37 -13.43 -0.29 -6.23
C VAL A 37 -12.11 0.48 -6.22
N THR A 38 -11.63 0.87 -5.03
CA THR A 38 -10.34 1.56 -4.87
C THR A 38 -9.18 0.68 -5.29
N LYS A 39 -9.17 -0.59 -4.85
CA LYS A 39 -8.17 -1.59 -5.28
C LYS A 39 -8.03 -1.62 -6.79
N ARG A 40 -9.13 -1.88 -7.51
CA ARG A 40 -9.11 -2.02 -8.98
C ARG A 40 -8.61 -0.76 -9.66
N LYS A 41 -9.05 0.41 -9.20
CA LYS A 41 -8.61 1.69 -9.75
C LYS A 41 -7.09 1.86 -9.59
N TRP A 42 -6.57 1.66 -8.39
CA TRP A 42 -5.15 1.87 -8.11
C TRP A 42 -4.25 0.82 -8.77
N GLU A 43 -4.69 -0.43 -8.85
CA GLU A 43 -3.96 -1.48 -9.59
C GLU A 43 -4.00 -1.25 -11.10
N GLN A 44 -5.09 -0.68 -11.63
CA GLN A 44 -5.18 -0.32 -13.05
C GLN A 44 -4.31 0.90 -13.39
N GLU A 45 -4.25 1.90 -12.50
CA GLU A 45 -3.43 3.11 -12.70
C GLU A 45 -1.94 2.83 -12.46
N GLY A 46 -1.59 1.93 -11.53
CA GLY A 46 -0.22 1.49 -11.21
C GLY A 46 0.64 2.53 -10.48
N THR A 47 0.46 3.82 -10.79
CA THR A 47 1.26 4.95 -10.25
C THR A 47 1.21 5.05 -8.73
N VAL A 48 0.07 4.72 -8.12
CA VAL A 48 -0.08 4.75 -6.64
C VAL A 48 0.83 3.71 -5.97
N ALA A 49 0.93 2.51 -6.53
CA ALA A 49 1.79 1.45 -6.00
C ALA A 49 3.28 1.84 -6.11
N GLU A 50 3.69 2.44 -7.24
CA GLU A 50 5.05 2.94 -7.46
C GLU A 50 5.43 4.03 -6.45
N GLN A 51 4.54 5.00 -6.24
CA GLN A 51 4.77 6.08 -5.28
C GLN A 51 4.87 5.58 -3.84
N MET A 52 3.96 4.67 -3.44
CA MET A 52 3.98 4.08 -2.11
C MET A 52 5.25 3.28 -1.86
N LYS A 53 5.65 2.44 -2.82
CA LYS A 53 6.89 1.67 -2.71
C LYS A 53 8.10 2.58 -2.59
N PHE A 54 8.21 3.59 -3.46
CA PHE A 54 9.31 4.54 -3.41
C PHE A 54 9.38 5.26 -2.05
N TYR A 55 8.23 5.71 -1.54
CA TYR A 55 8.16 6.36 -0.23
C TYR A 55 8.60 5.42 0.89
N LEU A 56 8.07 4.20 0.95
CA LEU A 56 8.37 3.24 2.01
C LEU A 56 9.82 2.74 1.95
N GLU A 57 10.42 2.65 0.77
CA GLU A 57 11.77 2.12 0.59
C GLU A 57 12.87 3.18 0.59
N ASN A 58 12.53 4.46 0.49
CA ASN A 58 13.51 5.55 0.42
C ASN A 58 13.11 6.69 1.35
N THR A 59 12.07 7.44 0.98
CA THR A 59 11.72 8.70 1.67
C THR A 59 11.47 8.49 3.15
N CYS A 60 10.67 7.48 3.54
CA CYS A 60 10.35 7.21 4.94
C CYS A 60 11.57 6.83 5.79
N ILE A 61 12.66 6.35 5.16
CA ILE A 61 13.89 5.96 5.84
C ILE A 61 14.80 7.18 6.02
N GLU A 62 14.77 8.11 5.08
CA GLU A 62 15.59 9.33 5.11
C GLU A 62 15.10 10.37 6.12
N TRP A 63 13.81 10.36 6.47
CA TRP A 63 13.18 11.23 7.47
C TRP A 63 13.30 10.67 8.89
#